data_AF-A0A9E2B3Z8-F1
#
_entry.id   AF-A0A9E2B3Z8-F1
#
_cell.length_a   1.000
_cell.length_b   1.000
_cell.length_c   1.000
_cell.angle_alpha   90.00
_cell.angle_beta   90.00
_cell.angle_gamma   90.00
#
_symmetry.space_group_name_H-M   'P 1'
#
loop_
_entity.id
_entity.type
_entity.pdbx_description
1 polymer ?
#
loop_
_entity_poly.entity_id
_entity_poly.type
_entity_poly.pdbx_seq_one_letter_code
_entity_poly.pdbx_strand_id
1 'polypeptide(L)'
;MSKKATTSAVLKTPFNFDVRWEDLMDSKEFVNAFLSDVLQQYIVRQRWYGGKSSKLKYVELAEYFRLQHNEEVYYGLILEVNFKEAFYQHYFLPIAFVSDESFAKDDRILPISIKGQQGFIIDAINLEAFRKVVFQRILTALPKDKTRVRYHKSELFKGCEYESSRFMGLEQSNTSIVYNEKYVLKFFRRIYADRNPDYEMSRFLSEKKDFKNTPAYMGSIQIKDSEGTNITIALMQELIENEGDAWDYTLKELHKVFSNLEYKNINISKLPKAGDYERLLIREVPNEVIDWTGLNIFSKIKKLAQRTAEMHIALGSEF
;
A
#
# COMPACT_ATOMS: atom_id res chain seq x y z
N MET A 1 42.66 -28.52 -6.34
CA MET A 1 41.20 -28.35 -6.52
C MET A 1 40.94 -26.93 -6.98
N SER A 2 40.44 -26.80 -8.20
CA SER A 2 40.29 -25.53 -8.93
C SER A 2 39.19 -24.66 -8.31
N LYS A 3 39.54 -23.44 -7.88
CA LYS A 3 38.58 -22.37 -7.59
C LYS A 3 37.98 -21.92 -8.92
N LYS A 4 36.75 -22.35 -9.23
CA LYS A 4 35.95 -21.73 -10.29
C LYS A 4 35.69 -20.28 -9.88
N ALA A 5 36.40 -19.35 -10.51
CA ALA A 5 36.07 -17.95 -10.48
C ALA A 5 34.76 -17.76 -11.26
N THR A 6 33.69 -17.37 -10.57
CA THR A 6 32.47 -16.90 -11.20
C THR A 6 32.76 -15.50 -11.71
N THR A 7 33.12 -15.39 -12.98
CA THR A 7 33.27 -14.11 -13.68
C THR A 7 31.89 -13.45 -13.75
N SER A 8 31.62 -12.51 -12.85
CA SER A 8 30.51 -11.57 -13.01
C SER A 8 30.85 -10.68 -14.21
N ALA A 9 30.27 -10.98 -15.37
CA ALA A 9 30.30 -10.06 -16.50
C ALA A 9 29.51 -8.81 -16.10
N VAL A 10 30.22 -7.77 -15.67
CA VAL A 10 29.66 -6.44 -15.47
C VAL A 10 29.25 -5.97 -16.87
N LEU A 11 27.95 -6.01 -17.16
CA LEU A 11 27.41 -5.51 -18.41
C LEU A 11 27.69 -4.01 -18.49
N LYS A 12 28.43 -3.62 -19.53
CA LYS A 12 28.66 -2.20 -19.82
C LYS A 12 27.38 -1.61 -20.37
N THR A 13 26.92 -0.53 -19.74
CA THR A 13 25.88 0.32 -20.30
C THR A 13 26.27 0.79 -21.71
N PRO A 14 25.31 0.87 -22.65
CA PRO A 14 23.88 0.60 -22.50
C PRO A 14 23.52 -0.89 -22.51
N PHE A 15 22.56 -1.28 -21.65
CA PHE A 15 21.95 -2.61 -21.69
C PHE A 15 21.15 -2.76 -22.98
N ASN A 16 21.49 -3.75 -23.81
CA ASN A 16 20.85 -3.98 -25.10
C ASN A 16 20.44 -5.43 -25.22
N PHE A 17 19.15 -5.67 -25.47
CA PHE A 17 18.58 -7.01 -25.57
C PHE A 17 17.77 -7.15 -26.86
N ASP A 18 18.02 -8.22 -27.61
CA ASP A 18 17.31 -8.53 -28.86
C ASP A 18 16.03 -9.38 -28.65
N VAL A 19 15.62 -9.56 -27.39
CA VAL A 19 14.36 -10.23 -27.03
C VAL A 19 13.23 -9.22 -26.94
N ARG A 20 11.97 -9.68 -27.06
CA ARG A 20 10.81 -8.81 -26.86
C ARG A 20 10.64 -8.48 -25.37
N TRP A 21 9.93 -7.40 -25.05
CA TRP A 21 9.59 -7.06 -23.66
C TRP A 21 8.91 -8.22 -22.93
N GLU A 22 8.02 -8.93 -23.62
CA GLU A 22 7.30 -10.09 -23.09
C GLU A 22 8.23 -11.27 -22.76
N ASP A 23 9.43 -11.31 -23.30
CA ASP A 23 10.38 -12.41 -23.09
C ASP A 23 11.60 -11.94 -22.26
N LEU A 24 11.65 -10.65 -21.86
CA LEU A 24 12.81 -10.04 -21.20
C LEU A 24 13.11 -10.69 -19.85
N MET A 25 12.07 -10.98 -19.06
CA MET A 25 12.22 -11.62 -17.74
C MET A 25 12.72 -13.07 -17.81
N ASP A 26 12.65 -13.71 -18.98
CA ASP A 26 13.17 -15.07 -19.18
C ASP A 26 14.68 -15.05 -19.47
N SER A 27 15.26 -13.88 -19.77
CA SER A 27 16.70 -13.68 -19.94
C SER A 27 17.41 -13.66 -18.59
N LYS A 28 18.13 -14.74 -18.27
CA LYS A 28 18.96 -14.83 -17.06
C LYS A 28 20.01 -13.72 -16.97
N GLU A 29 20.54 -13.30 -18.12
CA GLU A 29 21.51 -12.21 -18.21
C GLU A 29 20.90 -10.89 -17.76
N PHE A 30 19.69 -10.56 -18.27
CA PHE A 30 18.95 -9.38 -17.84
C PHE A 30 18.63 -9.45 -16.34
N VAL A 31 18.01 -10.54 -15.88
CA VAL A 31 17.57 -10.68 -14.49
C VAL A 31 18.75 -10.53 -13.51
N ASN A 32 19.89 -11.19 -13.78
CA ASN A 32 21.06 -11.09 -12.92
C ASN A 32 21.57 -9.66 -12.80
N ALA A 33 21.76 -8.97 -13.93
CA ALA A 33 22.27 -7.60 -13.93
C ALA A 33 21.26 -6.59 -13.35
N PHE A 34 19.98 -6.78 -13.63
CA PHE A 34 18.92 -5.94 -13.08
C PHE A 34 18.85 -6.06 -11.55
N LEU A 35 18.99 -7.27 -11.00
CA LEU A 35 19.00 -7.49 -9.56
C LEU A 35 20.27 -6.96 -8.88
N SER A 36 21.45 -7.29 -9.41
CA SER A 36 22.73 -6.98 -8.75
C SER A 36 23.12 -5.51 -8.87
N ASP A 37 23.01 -4.94 -10.06
CA ASP A 37 23.65 -3.67 -10.39
C ASP A 37 22.67 -2.49 -10.27
N VAL A 38 21.39 -2.75 -10.54
CA VAL A 38 20.35 -1.72 -10.66
C VAL A 38 19.47 -1.67 -9.43
N LEU A 39 18.78 -2.77 -9.11
CA LEU A 39 17.74 -2.78 -8.08
C LEU A 39 18.27 -2.54 -6.67
N GLN A 40 19.49 -2.98 -6.35
CA GLN A 40 20.13 -2.69 -5.06
C GLN A 40 20.23 -1.17 -4.80
N GLN A 41 20.61 -0.40 -5.82
CA GLN A 41 20.75 1.05 -5.70
C GLN A 41 19.39 1.75 -5.73
N TYR A 42 18.46 1.24 -6.55
CA TYR A 42 17.13 1.82 -6.72
C TYR A 42 16.29 1.69 -5.44
N ILE A 43 16.20 0.49 -4.85
CA ILE A 43 15.34 0.20 -3.68
C ILE A 43 15.71 1.09 -2.47
N VAL A 44 17.00 1.26 -2.20
CA VAL A 44 17.47 2.01 -1.02
C VAL A 44 17.06 3.49 -1.08
N ARG A 45 16.85 4.04 -2.28
CA ARG A 45 16.38 5.42 -2.49
C ARG A 45 14.87 5.57 -2.31
N GLN A 46 14.12 4.47 -2.29
CA GLN A 46 12.67 4.51 -2.21
C GLN A 46 12.19 4.83 -0.81
N ARG A 47 11.14 5.65 -0.72
CA ARG A 47 10.56 6.03 0.57
C ARG A 47 9.95 4.83 1.29
N TRP A 48 9.29 3.95 0.54
CA TRP A 48 8.61 2.74 1.00
C TRP A 48 9.57 1.60 1.41
N TYR A 49 10.88 1.75 1.17
CA TYR A 49 11.88 0.80 1.65
C TYR A 49 11.98 0.89 3.18
N GLY A 50 11.58 -0.19 3.86
CA GLY A 50 11.54 -0.26 5.32
C GLY A 50 12.87 -0.66 5.97
N GLY A 51 13.85 -1.12 5.19
CA GLY A 51 15.15 -1.60 5.67
C GLY A 51 16.20 -0.51 5.91
N LYS A 52 15.82 0.74 6.16
CA LYS A 52 16.75 1.89 6.26
C LYS A 52 17.72 1.81 7.45
N SER A 53 17.37 1.04 8.47
CA SER A 53 18.20 0.80 9.66
C SER A 53 19.13 -0.41 9.54
N SER A 54 19.09 -1.15 8.43
CA SER A 54 19.84 -2.40 8.24
C SER A 54 20.63 -2.39 6.94
N LYS A 55 21.72 -3.16 6.88
CA LYS A 55 22.60 -3.15 5.70
C LYS A 55 22.15 -4.19 4.67
N LEU A 56 21.67 -3.72 3.52
CA LEU A 56 21.39 -4.57 2.36
C LEU A 56 22.66 -5.35 1.97
N LYS A 57 22.51 -6.67 1.79
CA LYS A 57 23.57 -7.59 1.38
C LYS A 57 23.48 -7.90 -0.11
N TYR A 58 22.30 -8.30 -0.57
CA TYR A 58 21.96 -8.49 -1.98
C TYR A 58 20.43 -8.53 -2.16
N VAL A 59 19.97 -8.50 -3.40
CA VAL A 59 18.57 -8.65 -3.78
C VAL A 59 18.45 -9.89 -4.66
N GLU A 60 17.47 -10.73 -4.37
CA GLU A 60 17.09 -11.88 -5.19
C GLU A 60 15.68 -11.69 -5.75
N LEU A 61 15.42 -12.28 -6.91
CA LEU A 61 14.07 -12.35 -7.45
C LEU A 61 13.43 -13.64 -6.92
N ALA A 62 12.54 -13.49 -5.94
CA ALA A 62 11.78 -14.62 -5.43
C ALA A 62 10.81 -15.12 -6.51
N GLU A 63 10.11 -14.19 -7.15
CA GLU A 63 9.06 -14.54 -8.11
C GLU A 63 8.74 -13.37 -9.06
N TYR A 64 8.33 -13.67 -10.29
CA TYR A 64 7.70 -12.68 -11.19
C TYR A 64 6.44 -13.23 -11.86
N PHE A 65 5.55 -12.33 -12.23
CA PHE A 65 4.30 -12.63 -12.91
C PHE A 65 3.86 -11.51 -13.86
N ARG A 66 3.03 -11.85 -14.84
CA ARG A 66 2.46 -10.88 -15.79
C ARG A 66 1.19 -10.25 -15.23
N LEU A 67 1.12 -8.93 -15.32
CA LEU A 67 -0.08 -8.13 -15.13
C LEU A 67 -0.47 -7.62 -16.52
N GLN A 68 -1.46 -8.25 -17.13
CA GLN A 68 -1.81 -7.98 -18.53
C GLN A 68 -3.32 -7.82 -18.74
N HIS A 69 -3.69 -6.94 -19.66
CA HIS A 69 -5.05 -6.81 -20.16
C HIS A 69 -4.98 -6.35 -21.63
N ASN A 70 -5.57 -7.14 -22.53
CA ASN A 70 -5.41 -6.98 -23.98
C ASN A 70 -3.92 -7.03 -24.39
N GLU A 71 -3.42 -6.01 -25.10
CA GLU A 71 -2.03 -5.92 -25.58
C GLU A 71 -1.06 -5.30 -24.57
N GLU A 72 -1.59 -4.74 -23.47
CA GLU A 72 -0.79 -4.11 -22.43
C GLU A 72 -0.20 -5.17 -21.49
N VAL A 73 1.13 -5.28 -21.45
CA VAL A 73 1.86 -6.28 -20.64
C VAL A 73 2.82 -5.60 -19.68
N TYR A 74 2.66 -5.90 -18.39
CA TYR A 74 3.53 -5.44 -17.31
C TYR A 74 4.01 -6.62 -16.47
N TYR A 75 5.10 -6.42 -15.72
CA TYR A 75 5.65 -7.45 -14.84
C TYR A 75 5.57 -7.04 -13.38
N GLY A 76 4.92 -7.84 -12.55
CA GLY A 76 5.03 -7.76 -11.10
C GLY A 76 6.22 -8.58 -10.62
N LEU A 77 7.13 -7.96 -9.88
CA LEU A 77 8.28 -8.61 -9.27
C LEU A 77 8.09 -8.72 -7.76
N ILE A 78 8.40 -9.88 -7.19
CA ILE A 78 8.62 -10.06 -5.76
C ILE A 78 10.12 -10.21 -5.54
N LEU A 79 10.68 -9.24 -4.86
CA LEU A 79 12.09 -9.13 -4.58
C LEU A 79 12.33 -9.54 -3.13
N GLU A 80 13.26 -10.47 -2.92
CA GLU A 80 13.76 -10.81 -1.59
C GLU A 80 15.01 -9.96 -1.31
N VAL A 81 14.86 -8.99 -0.40
CA VAL A 81 15.97 -8.16 0.05
C VAL A 81 16.62 -8.82 1.26
N ASN A 82 17.84 -9.32 1.06
CA ASN A 82 18.61 -9.99 2.09
C ASN A 82 19.51 -9.00 2.83
N PHE A 83 19.50 -9.07 4.16
CA PHE A 83 20.27 -8.18 5.04
C PHE A 83 21.50 -8.89 5.61
N LYS A 84 22.52 -8.12 6.00
CA LYS A 84 23.75 -8.68 6.60
C LYS A 84 23.49 -9.32 7.95
N GLU A 85 22.45 -8.88 8.62
CA GLU A 85 21.97 -9.30 9.94
C GLU A 85 21.18 -10.64 9.88
N ALA A 86 21.26 -11.36 8.76
CA ALA A 86 20.68 -12.70 8.56
C ALA A 86 19.14 -12.77 8.64
N PHE A 87 18.46 -11.72 8.18
CA PHE A 87 17.03 -11.77 7.87
C PHE A 87 16.78 -11.22 6.46
N TYR A 88 15.57 -11.43 5.94
CA TYR A 88 15.13 -10.94 4.65
C TYR A 88 13.75 -10.28 4.72
N GLN A 89 13.42 -9.49 3.70
CA GLN A 89 12.11 -8.85 3.53
C GLN A 89 11.69 -8.95 2.07
N HIS A 90 10.43 -9.28 1.83
CA HIS A 90 9.87 -9.28 0.48
C HIS A 90 9.32 -7.90 0.10
N TYR A 91 9.57 -7.50 -1.14
CA TYR A 91 9.08 -6.26 -1.72
C TYR A 91 8.43 -6.49 -3.08
N PHE A 92 7.30 -5.83 -3.31
CA PHE A 92 6.62 -5.83 -4.61
C PHE A 92 7.02 -4.60 -5.43
N LEU A 93 7.47 -4.85 -6.65
CA LEU A 93 7.82 -3.83 -7.63
C LEU A 93 7.25 -4.21 -9.00
N PRO A 94 6.21 -3.51 -9.48
CA PRO A 94 5.77 -3.68 -10.85
C PRO A 94 6.66 -2.85 -11.79
N ILE A 95 7.06 -3.42 -12.91
CA ILE A 95 7.93 -2.77 -13.90
C ILE A 95 7.26 -2.69 -15.28
N ALA A 96 7.61 -1.63 -16.00
CA ALA A 96 7.18 -1.37 -17.37
C ALA A 96 8.36 -0.89 -18.21
N PHE A 97 8.32 -1.11 -19.53
CA PHE A 97 9.21 -0.47 -20.50
C PHE A 97 8.50 0.70 -21.17
N VAL A 98 9.19 1.85 -21.24
CA VAL A 98 8.68 3.07 -21.88
C VAL A 98 9.76 3.65 -22.78
N SER A 99 9.45 3.90 -24.04
CA SER A 99 10.38 4.52 -25.00
C SER A 99 10.29 6.05 -25.07
N ASP A 100 9.28 6.66 -24.44
CA ASP A 100 9.13 8.11 -24.41
C ASP A 100 10.16 8.76 -23.46
N GLU A 101 11.11 9.49 -24.04
CA GLU A 101 12.15 10.21 -23.30
C GLU A 101 11.64 11.38 -22.45
N SER A 102 10.42 11.86 -22.67
CA SER A 102 9.82 12.91 -21.84
C SER A 102 9.26 12.36 -20.53
N PHE A 103 9.01 11.04 -20.46
CA PHE A 103 8.32 10.41 -19.34
C PHE A 103 9.21 10.28 -18.09
N ALA A 104 8.65 10.73 -16.96
CA ALA A 104 9.08 10.51 -15.57
C ALA A 104 10.60 10.37 -15.37
N LYS A 105 11.37 11.44 -15.66
CA LYS A 105 12.84 11.43 -15.59
C LYS A 105 13.38 10.97 -14.23
N ASP A 106 12.72 11.34 -13.15
CA ASP A 106 13.14 11.04 -11.78
C ASP A 106 12.74 9.63 -11.31
N ASP A 107 11.83 8.97 -12.02
CA ASP A 107 11.30 7.64 -11.66
C ASP A 107 11.86 6.49 -12.50
N ARG A 108 12.92 6.78 -13.28
CA ARG A 108 13.62 5.79 -14.11
C ARG A 108 14.43 4.82 -13.25
N ILE A 109 14.22 3.53 -13.49
CA ILE A 109 14.98 2.45 -12.86
C ILE A 109 16.24 2.15 -13.70
N LEU A 110 16.06 1.94 -15.02
CA LEU A 110 17.13 1.50 -15.91
C LEU A 110 16.95 2.01 -17.35
N PRO A 111 17.92 2.76 -17.92
CA PRO A 111 18.01 2.94 -19.37
C PRO A 111 18.37 1.62 -20.09
N ILE A 112 17.61 1.26 -21.11
CA ILE A 112 17.71 -0.02 -21.83
C ILE A 112 17.29 0.11 -23.30
N SER A 113 17.85 -0.71 -24.17
CA SER A 113 17.39 -0.91 -25.54
C SER A 113 16.80 -2.31 -25.69
N ILE A 114 15.59 -2.41 -26.21
CA ILE A 114 14.88 -3.66 -26.48
C ILE A 114 14.57 -3.71 -27.97
N LYS A 115 15.10 -4.70 -28.69
CA LYS A 115 14.97 -4.83 -30.16
C LYS A 115 15.32 -3.52 -30.92
N GLY A 116 16.36 -2.83 -30.47
CA GLY A 116 16.82 -1.58 -31.06
C GLY A 116 15.98 -0.34 -30.70
N GLN A 117 14.88 -0.49 -29.96
CA GLN A 117 14.11 0.62 -29.42
C GLN A 117 14.70 1.04 -28.07
N GLN A 118 15.22 2.27 -28.01
CA GLN A 118 15.70 2.88 -26.78
C GLN A 118 14.54 3.22 -25.85
N GLY A 119 14.75 3.07 -24.55
CA GLY A 119 13.77 3.44 -23.54
C GLY A 119 14.28 3.19 -22.12
N PHE A 120 13.34 3.07 -21.21
CA PHE A 120 13.59 2.97 -19.79
C PHE A 120 12.68 1.93 -19.14
N ILE A 121 13.24 1.15 -18.21
CA ILE A 121 12.45 0.45 -17.20
C ILE A 121 12.08 1.45 -16.11
N ILE A 122 10.81 1.48 -15.76
CA ILE A 122 10.25 2.33 -14.70
C ILE A 122 9.39 1.50 -13.76
N ASP A 123 9.04 2.08 -12.60
CA ASP A 123 7.97 1.54 -11.77
C ASP A 123 6.63 1.75 -12.50
N ALA A 124 5.96 0.65 -12.83
CA ALA A 124 4.74 0.68 -13.63
C ALA A 124 3.60 1.44 -12.94
N ILE A 125 3.60 1.57 -11.60
CA ILE A 125 2.57 2.33 -10.88
C ILE A 125 2.53 3.79 -11.32
N ASN A 126 3.64 4.35 -11.81
CA ASN A 126 3.70 5.70 -12.35
C ASN A 126 3.00 5.85 -13.71
N LEU A 127 2.74 4.75 -14.43
CA LEU A 127 2.00 4.78 -15.69
C LEU A 127 0.50 4.75 -15.45
N GLU A 128 -0.22 5.70 -16.05
CA GLU A 128 -1.68 5.66 -16.06
C GLU A 128 -2.22 4.43 -16.80
N ALA A 129 -1.57 4.01 -17.89
CA ALA A 129 -1.95 2.80 -18.63
C ALA A 129 -1.90 1.54 -17.75
N PHE A 130 -0.85 1.37 -16.94
CA PHE A 130 -0.77 0.29 -15.95
C PHE A 130 -1.90 0.38 -14.91
N ARG A 131 -2.12 1.57 -14.35
CA ARG A 131 -3.19 1.80 -13.37
C ARG A 131 -4.56 1.44 -13.96
N LYS A 132 -4.81 1.76 -15.23
CA LYS A 132 -6.01 1.36 -15.97
C LYS A 132 -6.12 -0.16 -16.12
N VAL A 133 -5.05 -0.84 -16.52
CA VAL A 133 -5.02 -2.33 -16.62
C VAL A 133 -5.39 -2.97 -15.30
N VAL A 134 -4.80 -2.51 -14.19
CA VAL A 134 -5.09 -3.00 -12.84
C VAL A 134 -6.57 -2.84 -12.48
N PHE A 135 -7.14 -1.65 -12.70
CA PHE A 135 -8.55 -1.37 -12.47
C PHE A 135 -9.45 -2.29 -13.30
N GLN A 136 -9.18 -2.42 -14.60
CA GLN A 136 -9.96 -3.25 -15.52
C GLN A 136 -9.88 -4.74 -15.16
N ARG A 137 -8.72 -5.23 -14.72
CA ARG A 137 -8.56 -6.62 -14.26
C ARG A 137 -9.34 -6.91 -12.99
N ILE A 138 -9.42 -5.97 -12.05
CA ILE A 138 -10.30 -6.09 -10.88
C ILE A 138 -11.76 -6.06 -11.34
N LEU A 139 -12.15 -5.11 -12.19
CA LEU A 139 -13.53 -4.96 -12.67
C LEU A 139 -14.05 -6.19 -13.45
N THR A 140 -13.17 -6.83 -14.22
CA THR A 140 -13.48 -8.02 -15.03
C THR A 140 -13.13 -9.34 -14.33
N ALA A 141 -12.79 -9.30 -13.03
CA ALA A 141 -12.43 -10.49 -12.27
C ALA A 141 -13.53 -11.55 -12.32
N LEU A 142 -13.12 -12.78 -12.59
CA LEU A 142 -14.01 -13.94 -12.58
C LEU A 142 -14.22 -14.41 -11.14
N PRO A 143 -15.43 -14.86 -10.75
CA PRO A 143 -15.70 -15.35 -9.38
C PRO A 143 -14.81 -16.50 -8.93
N LYS A 144 -14.29 -17.29 -9.89
CA LYS A 144 -13.39 -18.42 -9.64
C LYS A 144 -12.16 -18.32 -10.55
N ASP A 145 -11.28 -17.37 -10.24
CA ASP A 145 -10.00 -17.24 -10.91
C ASP A 145 -9.03 -18.36 -10.46
N LYS A 146 -8.69 -19.26 -11.39
CA LYS A 146 -7.75 -20.37 -11.17
C LYS A 146 -6.33 -20.05 -11.61
N THR A 147 -6.10 -18.86 -12.17
CA THR A 147 -4.76 -18.44 -12.56
C THR A 147 -3.89 -18.17 -11.34
N ARG A 148 -2.59 -17.99 -11.59
CA ARG A 148 -1.60 -17.66 -10.56
C ARG A 148 -1.81 -16.25 -10.00
N VAL A 149 -2.18 -15.28 -10.84
CA VAL A 149 -2.49 -13.91 -10.42
C VAL A 149 -4.00 -13.76 -10.35
N ARG A 150 -4.53 -13.72 -9.14
CA ARG A 150 -5.96 -13.77 -8.85
C ARG A 150 -6.49 -12.38 -8.57
N TYR A 151 -7.50 -12.02 -9.32
CA TYR A 151 -8.24 -10.79 -9.09
C TYR A 151 -9.53 -11.12 -8.36
N HIS A 152 -9.89 -10.30 -7.40
CA HIS A 152 -11.16 -10.42 -6.70
C HIS A 152 -11.94 -9.13 -6.83
N LYS A 153 -13.24 -9.27 -7.07
CA LYS A 153 -14.21 -8.18 -7.22
C LYS A 153 -15.31 -8.33 -6.19
N SER A 154 -15.54 -7.28 -5.41
CA SER A 154 -16.68 -7.18 -4.51
C SER A 154 -17.99 -7.07 -5.29
N GLU A 155 -19.09 -7.54 -4.72
CA GLU A 155 -20.42 -7.37 -5.32
C GLU A 155 -20.88 -5.90 -5.37
N LEU A 156 -20.27 -5.04 -4.56
CA LEU A 156 -20.51 -3.60 -4.54
C LEU A 156 -19.82 -2.88 -5.71
N PHE A 157 -18.79 -3.50 -6.30
CA PHE A 157 -18.02 -2.91 -7.39
C PHE A 157 -18.64 -3.25 -8.76
N LYS A 158 -19.71 -2.53 -9.13
CA LYS A 158 -20.49 -2.74 -10.36
C LYS A 158 -20.79 -1.43 -11.09
N GLY A 159 -21.08 -1.52 -12.38
CA GLY A 159 -21.61 -0.39 -13.17
C GLY A 159 -20.67 0.81 -13.28
N CYS A 160 -19.35 0.58 -13.27
CA CYS A 160 -18.36 1.63 -13.42
C CYS A 160 -17.36 1.27 -14.52
N GLU A 161 -16.79 2.30 -15.14
CA GLU A 161 -15.70 2.20 -16.12
C GLU A 161 -14.50 2.99 -15.59
N TYR A 162 -13.32 2.76 -16.17
CA TYR A 162 -12.15 3.56 -15.83
C TYR A 162 -12.28 4.95 -16.46
N GLU A 163 -12.19 6.01 -15.65
CA GLU A 163 -12.21 7.41 -16.10
C GLU A 163 -10.85 8.07 -15.90
N SER A 164 -10.28 7.96 -14.70
CA SER A 164 -9.01 8.59 -14.34
C SER A 164 -8.35 7.94 -13.13
N SER A 165 -7.05 8.22 -12.95
CA SER A 165 -6.37 7.86 -11.71
C SER A 165 -5.29 8.86 -11.31
N ARG A 166 -5.05 9.00 -10.00
CA ARG A 166 -3.99 9.85 -9.43
C ARG A 166 -3.40 9.24 -8.16
N PHE A 167 -2.24 9.74 -7.74
CA PHE A 167 -1.68 9.39 -6.44
C PHE A 167 -2.49 10.06 -5.32
N MET A 168 -2.71 9.33 -4.21
CA MET A 168 -3.44 9.86 -3.05
C MET A 168 -2.58 10.79 -2.20
N GLY A 169 -1.26 10.63 -2.19
CA GLY A 169 -0.33 11.44 -1.41
C GLY A 169 0.87 10.64 -0.88
N LEU A 170 1.52 11.19 0.15
CA LEU A 170 2.77 10.67 0.71
C LEU A 170 2.52 9.62 1.80
N GLU A 171 2.22 8.37 1.41
CA GLU A 171 2.21 7.25 2.35
C GLU A 171 3.63 6.71 2.61
N GLN A 172 3.91 6.31 3.86
CA GLN A 172 5.28 5.93 4.26
C GLN A 172 5.69 4.53 3.82
N SER A 173 4.77 3.57 3.70
CA SER A 173 5.09 2.14 3.50
C SER A 173 4.43 1.49 2.28
N ASN A 174 3.45 2.15 1.66
CA ASN A 174 2.66 1.63 0.56
C ASN A 174 2.48 2.70 -0.53
N THR A 175 1.90 2.34 -1.66
CA THR A 175 1.56 3.29 -2.72
C THR A 175 0.07 3.22 -3.00
N SER A 176 -0.63 4.33 -2.75
CA SER A 176 -2.09 4.42 -2.92
C SER A 176 -2.47 5.24 -4.14
N ILE A 177 -3.34 4.66 -4.95
CA ILE A 177 -3.89 5.24 -6.17
C ILE A 177 -5.38 5.50 -5.96
N VAL A 178 -5.80 6.72 -6.23
CA VAL A 178 -7.22 7.08 -6.33
C VAL A 178 -7.70 6.81 -7.75
N TYR A 179 -8.81 6.10 -7.88
CA TYR A 179 -9.51 5.85 -9.14
C TYR A 179 -10.86 6.55 -9.17
N ASN A 180 -11.12 7.30 -10.24
CA ASN A 180 -12.38 8.00 -10.51
C ASN A 180 -12.91 8.85 -9.32
N GLU A 181 -12.03 9.30 -8.42
CA GLU A 181 -12.40 9.95 -7.14
C GLU A 181 -13.41 9.15 -6.28
N LYS A 182 -13.50 7.84 -6.48
CA LYS A 182 -14.49 6.95 -5.82
C LYS A 182 -13.85 5.78 -5.12
N TYR A 183 -12.64 5.39 -5.52
CA TYR A 183 -11.96 4.23 -4.98
C TYR A 183 -10.52 4.55 -4.67
N VAL A 184 -9.97 3.91 -3.65
CA VAL A 184 -8.55 3.90 -3.36
C VAL A 184 -8.02 2.47 -3.48
N LEU A 185 -6.97 2.29 -4.28
CA LEU A 185 -6.22 1.06 -4.38
C LEU A 185 -4.85 1.25 -3.72
N LYS A 186 -4.61 0.47 -2.68
CA LYS A 186 -3.33 0.42 -1.97
C LYS A 186 -2.50 -0.76 -2.49
N PHE A 187 -1.36 -0.46 -3.11
CA PHE A 187 -0.33 -1.45 -3.41
C PHE A 187 0.56 -1.66 -2.19
N PHE A 188 0.65 -2.90 -1.72
CA PHE A 188 1.55 -3.26 -0.65
C PHE A 188 2.98 -3.34 -1.18
N ARG A 189 3.85 -2.42 -0.75
CA ARG A 189 5.24 -2.39 -1.24
C ARG A 189 6.10 -3.40 -0.50
N ARG A 190 5.94 -3.50 0.81
CA ARG A 190 6.48 -4.59 1.60
C ARG A 190 5.43 -5.69 1.69
N ILE A 191 5.84 -6.90 1.33
CA ILE A 191 4.98 -8.07 1.26
C ILE A 191 5.33 -9.00 2.42
N TYR A 192 4.29 -9.53 3.08
CA TYR A 192 4.43 -10.60 4.06
C TYR A 192 4.08 -11.92 3.38
N ALA A 193 4.70 -13.01 3.84
CA ALA A 193 4.52 -14.34 3.24
C ALA A 193 3.11 -14.90 3.48
N ASP A 194 2.42 -14.38 4.49
CA ASP A 194 1.05 -14.71 4.84
C ASP A 194 0.04 -13.72 4.22
N ARG A 195 -1.23 -13.92 4.58
CA ARG A 195 -2.30 -13.05 4.13
C ARG A 195 -2.17 -11.70 4.83
N ASN A 196 -2.38 -10.64 4.07
CA ASN A 196 -2.28 -9.29 4.63
C ASN A 196 -3.50 -9.01 5.54
N PRO A 197 -3.29 -8.62 6.81
CA PRO A 197 -4.38 -8.39 7.75
C PRO A 197 -5.30 -7.25 7.30
N ASP A 198 -4.80 -6.19 6.66
CA ASP A 198 -5.65 -5.12 6.13
C ASP A 198 -6.65 -5.69 5.12
N TYR A 199 -6.20 -6.61 4.26
CA TYR A 199 -7.06 -7.28 3.28
C TYR A 199 -8.10 -8.19 3.94
N GLU A 200 -7.66 -9.09 4.84
CA GLU A 200 -8.58 -10.05 5.48
C GLU A 200 -9.66 -9.33 6.28
N MET A 201 -9.25 -8.35 7.10
CA MET A 201 -10.15 -7.59 7.95
C MET A 201 -11.11 -6.74 7.13
N SER A 202 -10.61 -6.02 6.11
CA SER A 202 -11.47 -5.18 5.26
C SER A 202 -12.52 -6.01 4.52
N ARG A 203 -12.11 -7.15 3.98
CA ARG A 203 -13.01 -8.07 3.28
C ARG A 203 -14.03 -8.68 4.22
N PHE A 204 -13.62 -9.16 5.38
CA PHE A 204 -14.52 -9.76 6.36
C PHE A 204 -15.56 -8.75 6.86
N LEU A 205 -15.11 -7.56 7.28
CA LEU A 205 -15.99 -6.50 7.77
C LEU A 205 -17.02 -6.08 6.71
N SER A 206 -16.61 -5.99 5.44
CA SER A 206 -17.49 -5.57 4.35
C SER A 206 -18.43 -6.69 3.88
N GLU A 207 -17.88 -7.87 3.56
CA GLU A 207 -18.64 -8.94 2.88
C GLU A 207 -19.36 -9.87 3.86
N LYS A 208 -18.88 -10.01 5.11
CA LYS A 208 -19.47 -10.96 6.09
C LYS A 208 -20.27 -10.28 7.18
N LYS A 209 -19.88 -9.07 7.59
CA LYS A 209 -20.50 -8.36 8.73
C LYS A 209 -21.28 -7.11 8.33
N ASP A 210 -21.20 -6.69 7.07
CA ASP A 210 -21.81 -5.46 6.56
C ASP A 210 -21.52 -4.22 7.45
N PHE A 211 -20.29 -4.16 7.98
CA PHE A 211 -19.90 -3.14 8.95
C PHE A 211 -19.70 -1.78 8.26
N LYS A 212 -20.60 -0.84 8.53
CA LYS A 212 -20.69 0.45 7.82
C LYS A 212 -19.67 1.51 8.24
N ASN A 213 -18.90 1.31 9.32
CA ASN A 213 -17.97 2.32 9.83
C ASN A 213 -16.52 2.08 9.39
N THR A 214 -16.32 1.32 8.31
CA THR A 214 -15.04 1.17 7.61
C THR A 214 -15.26 1.33 6.10
N PRO A 215 -14.28 1.86 5.34
CA PRO A 215 -14.39 1.92 3.89
C PRO A 215 -14.67 0.55 3.30
N ALA A 216 -15.71 0.46 2.46
CA ALA A 216 -16.16 -0.81 1.91
C ALA A 216 -15.08 -1.43 1.00
N TYR A 217 -14.88 -2.74 1.13
CA TYR A 217 -14.03 -3.51 0.25
C TYR A 217 -14.60 -3.57 -1.17
N MET A 218 -13.78 -3.22 -2.16
CA MET A 218 -14.17 -3.17 -3.58
C MET A 218 -13.46 -4.23 -4.43
N GLY A 219 -12.25 -4.64 -4.05
CA GLY A 219 -11.51 -5.66 -4.77
C GLY A 219 -10.08 -5.85 -4.29
N SER A 220 -9.35 -6.79 -4.87
CA SER A 220 -7.95 -7.03 -4.52
C SER A 220 -7.21 -7.77 -5.63
N ILE A 221 -5.89 -7.70 -5.57
CA ILE A 221 -4.98 -8.54 -6.35
C ILE A 221 -4.21 -9.44 -5.39
N GLN A 222 -4.22 -10.73 -5.66
CA GLN A 222 -3.45 -11.73 -4.95
C GLN A 222 -2.63 -12.53 -5.95
N ILE A 223 -1.56 -13.13 -5.47
CA ILE A 223 -0.87 -14.18 -6.20
C ILE A 223 -0.90 -15.45 -5.37
N LYS A 224 -0.98 -16.58 -6.06
CA LYS A 224 -0.76 -17.88 -5.43
C LYS A 224 0.70 -18.26 -5.66
N ASP A 225 1.47 -18.36 -4.60
CA ASP A 225 2.88 -18.76 -4.68
C ASP A 225 3.02 -20.27 -5.01
N SER A 226 4.27 -20.72 -5.10
CA SER A 226 4.59 -22.13 -5.41
C SER A 226 4.14 -23.12 -4.34
N GLU A 227 4.01 -22.69 -3.08
CA GLU A 227 3.55 -23.51 -1.94
C GLU A 227 2.01 -23.49 -1.81
N GLY A 228 1.35 -22.62 -2.57
CA GLY A 228 -0.09 -22.49 -2.64
C GLY A 228 -0.68 -21.46 -1.68
N THR A 229 0.15 -20.67 -1.02
CA THR A 229 -0.24 -19.55 -0.16
C THR A 229 -0.68 -18.36 -1.03
N ASN A 230 -1.71 -17.65 -0.58
CA ASN A 230 -2.15 -16.43 -1.26
C ASN A 230 -1.46 -15.22 -0.67
N ILE A 231 -0.62 -14.57 -1.46
CA ILE A 231 0.06 -13.33 -1.10
C ILE A 231 -0.74 -12.15 -1.64
N THR A 232 -1.09 -11.21 -0.77
CA THR A 232 -1.85 -10.01 -1.15
C THR A 232 -0.93 -8.95 -1.75
N ILE A 233 -1.20 -8.54 -2.99
CA ILE A 233 -0.44 -7.51 -3.71
C ILE A 233 -1.09 -6.13 -3.57
N ALA A 234 -2.43 -6.09 -3.68
CA ALA A 234 -3.16 -4.83 -3.61
C ALA A 234 -4.57 -5.01 -3.02
N LEU A 235 -5.05 -3.97 -2.34
CA LEU A 235 -6.38 -3.88 -1.73
C LEU A 235 -7.08 -2.63 -2.27
N MET A 236 -8.29 -2.78 -2.80
CA MET A 236 -9.14 -1.68 -3.26
C MET A 236 -10.31 -1.49 -2.30
N GLN A 237 -10.52 -0.24 -1.89
CA GLN A 237 -11.61 0.17 -1.03
C GLN A 237 -12.34 1.38 -1.62
N GLU A 238 -13.53 1.65 -1.10
CA GLU A 238 -14.21 2.93 -1.30
C GLU A 238 -13.33 4.10 -0.84
N LEU A 239 -13.30 5.17 -1.63
CA LEU A 239 -12.73 6.43 -1.19
C LEU A 239 -13.79 7.19 -0.38
N ILE A 240 -13.48 7.48 0.87
CA ILE A 240 -14.35 8.25 1.75
C ILE A 240 -13.83 9.68 1.85
N GLU A 241 -14.66 10.64 1.44
CA GLU A 241 -14.41 12.06 1.71
C GLU A 241 -14.30 12.29 3.22
N ASN A 242 -13.24 12.98 3.63
CA ASN A 242 -12.97 13.25 5.04
C ASN A 242 -12.31 14.62 5.20
N GLU A 243 -12.48 15.22 6.38
CA GLU A 243 -11.95 16.55 6.73
C GLU A 243 -10.57 16.49 7.41
N GLY A 244 -9.91 15.32 7.40
CA GLY A 244 -8.63 15.08 8.06
C GLY A 244 -8.66 13.88 9.00
N ASP A 245 -7.58 13.71 9.77
CA ASP A 245 -7.43 12.61 10.71
C ASP A 245 -7.79 12.98 12.16
N ALA A 246 -8.02 11.95 12.97
CA ALA A 246 -8.41 12.10 14.36
C ALA A 246 -7.29 12.72 15.23
N TRP A 247 -6.03 12.60 14.84
CA TRP A 247 -4.89 13.14 15.58
C TRP A 247 -4.86 14.66 15.47
N ASP A 248 -4.83 15.18 14.26
CA ASP A 248 -4.85 16.62 13.98
C ASP A 248 -6.13 17.28 14.51
N TYR A 249 -7.27 16.60 14.34
CA TYR A 249 -8.54 17.05 14.92
C TYR A 249 -8.45 17.20 16.44
N THR A 250 -7.95 16.16 17.12
CA THR A 250 -7.84 16.15 18.59
C THR A 250 -6.87 17.22 19.07
N LEU A 251 -5.72 17.39 18.41
CA LEU A 251 -4.77 18.45 18.75
C LEU A 251 -5.38 19.84 18.63
N LYS A 252 -6.17 20.11 17.59
CA LYS A 252 -6.88 21.39 17.41
C LYS A 252 -7.90 21.63 18.52
N GLU A 253 -8.67 20.60 18.89
CA GLU A 253 -9.65 20.72 19.98
C GLU A 253 -8.95 20.95 21.34
N LEU A 254 -7.89 20.19 21.65
CA LEU A 254 -7.11 20.38 22.87
C LEU A 254 -6.46 21.76 22.95
N HIS A 255 -5.94 22.27 21.83
CA HIS A 255 -5.41 23.64 21.79
C HIS A 255 -6.48 24.66 22.19
N LYS A 256 -7.71 24.54 21.68
CA LYS A 256 -8.83 25.42 22.09
C LYS A 256 -9.13 25.31 23.58
N VAL A 257 -9.07 24.10 24.16
CA VAL A 257 -9.24 23.91 25.60
C VAL A 257 -8.19 24.71 26.38
N PHE A 258 -6.91 24.58 26.03
CA PHE A 258 -5.85 25.32 26.71
C PHE A 258 -5.99 26.84 26.54
N SER A 259 -6.32 27.32 25.34
CA SER A 259 -6.59 28.75 25.10
C SER A 259 -7.77 29.26 25.94
N ASN A 260 -8.82 28.46 26.11
CA ASN A 260 -9.96 28.83 26.95
C ASN A 260 -9.60 28.91 28.44
N LEU A 261 -8.79 27.98 28.94
CA LEU A 261 -8.33 27.99 30.33
C LEU A 261 -7.51 29.24 30.64
N GLU A 262 -6.63 29.62 29.72
CA GLU A 262 -5.83 30.85 29.81
C GLU A 262 -6.71 32.10 29.75
N TYR A 263 -7.58 32.21 28.74
CA TYR A 263 -8.46 33.37 28.55
C TYR A 263 -9.40 33.60 29.74
N LYS A 264 -9.99 32.52 30.29
CA LYS A 264 -10.87 32.59 31.47
C LYS A 264 -10.11 32.65 32.80
N ASN A 265 -8.77 32.62 32.78
CA ASN A 265 -7.91 32.60 33.96
C ASN A 265 -8.32 31.53 34.99
N ILE A 266 -8.63 30.32 34.50
CA ILE A 266 -9.11 29.21 35.34
C ILE A 266 -7.98 28.69 36.22
N ASN A 267 -8.21 28.65 37.53
CA ASN A 267 -7.25 28.05 38.45
C ASN A 267 -7.35 26.51 38.40
N ILE A 268 -6.38 25.89 37.72
CA ILE A 268 -6.27 24.43 37.54
C ILE A 268 -6.24 23.68 38.88
N SER A 269 -5.74 24.27 39.95
CA SER A 269 -5.70 23.62 41.27
C SER A 269 -7.09 23.46 41.92
N LYS A 270 -8.09 24.20 41.42
CA LYS A 270 -9.49 24.12 41.89
C LYS A 270 -10.34 23.16 41.05
N LEU A 271 -9.75 22.52 40.05
CA LEU A 271 -10.48 21.58 39.20
C LEU A 271 -11.00 20.40 40.04
N PRO A 272 -12.23 19.92 39.77
CA PRO A 272 -12.69 18.67 40.35
C PRO A 272 -11.67 17.57 40.03
N LYS A 273 -11.17 16.91 41.06
CA LYS A 273 -10.32 15.73 40.87
C LYS A 273 -11.21 14.57 40.48
N ALA A 274 -10.94 13.95 39.34
CA ALA A 274 -11.48 12.64 39.00
C ALA A 274 -10.53 11.56 39.54
N GLY A 275 -11.08 10.40 39.91
CA GLY A 275 -10.25 9.23 40.19
C GLY A 275 -9.54 8.75 38.92
N ASP A 276 -8.30 8.28 39.04
CA ASP A 276 -7.60 7.67 37.91
C ASP A 276 -8.41 6.48 37.38
N TYR A 277 -8.68 6.48 36.07
CA TYR A 277 -9.48 5.47 35.37
C TYR A 277 -10.95 5.34 35.83
N GLU A 278 -11.47 6.33 36.54
CA GLU A 278 -12.89 6.37 36.92
C GLU A 278 -13.79 6.40 35.68
N ARG A 279 -14.84 5.58 35.67
CA ARG A 279 -15.81 5.53 34.58
C ARG A 279 -16.92 6.54 34.85
N LEU A 280 -16.87 7.66 34.14
CA LEU A 280 -17.90 8.70 34.20
C LEU A 280 -18.74 8.70 32.92
N LEU A 281 -20.07 8.77 33.06
CA LEU A 281 -20.93 9.06 31.93
C LEU A 281 -20.79 10.53 31.53
N ILE A 282 -20.99 10.87 30.26
CA ILE A 282 -20.91 12.28 29.80
C ILE A 282 -21.84 13.19 30.62
N ARG A 283 -23.01 12.70 31.03
CA ARG A 283 -23.98 13.45 31.86
C ARG A 283 -23.54 13.67 33.31
N GLU A 284 -22.51 12.96 33.74
CA GLU A 284 -21.91 13.04 35.09
C GLU A 284 -20.62 13.86 35.09
N VAL A 285 -20.14 14.28 33.90
CA VAL A 285 -19.02 15.21 33.80
C VAL A 285 -19.44 16.55 34.40
N PRO A 286 -18.67 17.13 35.34
CA PRO A 286 -19.00 18.41 35.95
C PRO A 286 -19.22 19.50 34.90
N ASN A 287 -20.25 20.33 35.10
CA ASN A 287 -20.60 21.39 34.15
C ASN A 287 -19.42 22.35 33.94
N GLU A 288 -18.60 22.60 34.96
CA GLU A 288 -17.44 23.47 34.81
C GLU A 288 -16.44 22.89 33.80
N VAL A 289 -16.22 21.58 33.82
CA VAL A 289 -15.33 20.90 32.85
C VAL A 289 -15.89 21.03 31.44
N ILE A 290 -17.20 20.83 31.26
CA ILE A 290 -17.88 20.98 29.97
C ILE A 290 -17.75 22.42 29.44
N ASP A 291 -17.91 23.43 30.31
CA ASP A 291 -17.79 24.85 29.97
C ASP A 291 -16.38 25.27 29.54
N TRP A 292 -15.36 24.50 29.91
CA TRP A 292 -13.96 24.77 29.55
C TRP A 292 -13.55 24.01 28.29
N THR A 293 -13.86 22.72 28.23
CA THR A 293 -13.41 21.84 27.15
C THR A 293 -14.37 21.84 25.94
N GLY A 294 -15.62 22.24 26.15
CA GLY A 294 -16.71 22.08 25.21
C GLY A 294 -17.30 20.66 25.21
N LEU A 295 -18.62 20.54 24.99
CA LEU A 295 -19.31 19.24 24.95
C LEU A 295 -18.95 18.39 23.71
N ASN A 296 -18.47 19.05 22.66
CA ASN A 296 -18.20 18.41 21.37
C ASN A 296 -17.09 17.35 21.48
N ILE A 297 -15.99 17.62 22.20
CA ILE A 297 -14.87 16.69 22.36
C ILE A 297 -15.33 15.38 23.02
N PHE A 298 -16.13 15.45 24.09
CA PHE A 298 -16.67 14.27 24.77
C PHE A 298 -17.60 13.46 23.86
N SER A 299 -18.45 14.14 23.10
CA SER A 299 -19.37 13.49 22.15
C SER A 299 -18.61 12.75 21.05
N LYS A 300 -17.53 13.35 20.52
CA LYS A 300 -16.67 12.73 19.50
C LYS A 300 -15.89 11.53 20.07
N ILE A 301 -15.32 11.66 21.28
CA ILE A 301 -14.63 10.55 21.97
C ILE A 301 -15.58 9.38 22.22
N LYS A 302 -16.79 9.64 22.73
CA LYS A 302 -17.80 8.60 22.93
C LYS A 302 -18.17 7.93 21.60
N LYS A 303 -18.32 8.69 20.52
CA LYS A 303 -18.64 8.13 19.21
C LYS A 303 -17.50 7.25 18.70
N LEU A 304 -16.25 7.68 18.83
CA LEU A 304 -15.07 6.89 18.47
C LEU A 304 -15.03 5.58 19.26
N ALA A 305 -15.16 5.65 20.60
CA ALA A 305 -15.18 4.48 21.47
C ALA A 305 -16.30 3.51 21.12
N GLN A 306 -17.51 4.02 20.83
CA GLN A 306 -18.63 3.21 20.37
C GLN A 306 -18.31 2.49 19.06
N ARG A 307 -17.76 3.19 18.05
CA ARG A 307 -17.42 2.58 16.76
C ARG A 307 -16.30 1.54 16.89
N THR A 308 -15.31 1.79 17.74
CA THR A 308 -14.26 0.80 18.05
C THR A 308 -14.85 -0.45 18.71
N ALA A 309 -15.76 -0.29 19.67
CA ALA A 309 -16.42 -1.42 20.32
C ALA A 309 -17.29 -2.21 19.34
N GLU A 310 -18.08 -1.54 18.50
CA GLU A 310 -18.88 -2.18 17.44
C GLU A 310 -17.99 -2.96 16.46
N MET A 311 -16.83 -2.42 16.08
CA MET A 311 -15.85 -3.12 15.24
C MET A 311 -15.29 -4.36 15.95
N HIS A 312 -14.91 -4.27 17.23
CA HIS A 312 -14.46 -5.42 18.00
C HIS A 312 -15.53 -6.52 18.12
N ILE A 313 -16.80 -6.16 18.30
CA ILE A 313 -17.91 -7.12 18.32
C ILE A 313 -18.04 -7.80 16.94
N ALA A 314 -17.98 -7.03 15.86
CA ALA A 314 -18.06 -7.57 14.50
C ALA A 314 -16.93 -8.57 14.22
N LEU A 315 -15.69 -8.23 14.60
CA LEU A 315 -14.51 -9.08 14.44
C LEU A 315 -14.54 -10.30 15.37
N GLY A 316 -14.93 -10.13 16.63
CA GLY A 316 -15.02 -11.22 17.61
C GLY A 316 -16.06 -12.29 17.24
N SER A 317 -17.06 -11.93 16.43
CA SER A 317 -18.06 -12.88 15.92
C SER A 317 -17.61 -13.74 14.73
N GLU A 318 -16.30 -13.76 14.45
CA GLU A 318 -15.67 -14.72 13.53
C GLU A 318 -15.48 -16.11 14.17
N PHE A 319 -15.47 -16.19 15.51
CA PHE A 319 -15.20 -17.40 16.28
C PHE A 319 -16.46 -18.06 16.85
#